data_AF-A0A376D5X5-F1
#
_entry.id   AF-A0A376D5X5-F1
#
_cell.length_a   1.000
_cell.length_b   1.000
_cell.length_c   1.000
_cell.angle_alpha   90.00
_cell.angle_beta   90.00
_cell.angle_gamma   90.00
#
_symmetry.space_group_name_H-M   'P 1'
#
loop_
_entity.id
_entity.type
_entity.pdbx_description
1 polymer ?
#
loop_
_entity_poly.entity_id
_entity_poly.type
_entity_poly.pdbx_seq_one_letter_code
_entity_poly.pdbx_strand_id
1 'polypeptide(L)'
;MNTTLTPADLDPRRQAMLLYFQGYRVARIAEMLGEKVATVHSWKKRDKWGDYGPLDQMQLTTAARYCQLIMKEHKEGKDFKEIDLLARQSERHARIGKFNNGGNEADLTPNVANRNKGPRRQPEKNVFTDEQIEKLEEIFHSSMFNYQRHWWEAGKTNRIRNLLKSRQIGATFYFAREALIDALLTGRNQIFLSASKAQAHVFKQYIIDFAKEVEVELKGDPMVLPNGATLYFLGTNAPHGPELPRQPVSG
;
A
#
# COMPACT_ATOMS: atom_id res chain seq x y z
N MET A 1 37.70 -13.09 -43.06
CA MET A 1 37.06 -11.94 -43.71
C MET A 1 35.75 -11.70 -43.00
N ASN A 2 35.61 -10.58 -42.29
CA ASN A 2 34.37 -10.24 -41.59
C ASN A 2 33.35 -9.78 -42.62
N THR A 3 32.47 -10.68 -43.03
CA THR A 3 31.26 -10.32 -43.78
C THR A 3 30.33 -9.59 -42.81
N THR A 4 30.57 -8.30 -42.58
CA THR A 4 29.46 -7.37 -42.44
C THR A 4 28.53 -7.68 -43.61
N LEU A 5 27.34 -8.22 -43.33
CA LEU A 5 26.27 -8.33 -44.30
C LEU A 5 26.03 -6.92 -44.82
N THR A 6 26.75 -6.56 -45.88
CA THR A 6 26.56 -5.31 -46.57
C THR A 6 25.18 -5.34 -47.22
N PRO A 7 24.54 -4.17 -47.36
CA PRO A 7 23.10 -4.01 -47.57
C PRO A 7 22.50 -4.52 -48.91
N ALA A 8 23.22 -5.33 -49.67
CA ALA A 8 22.90 -5.64 -51.07
C ALA A 8 21.66 -6.54 -51.26
N ASP A 9 21.29 -7.35 -50.27
CA ASP A 9 20.14 -8.28 -50.37
C ASP A 9 18.86 -7.72 -49.73
N LEU A 10 18.92 -6.51 -49.15
CA LEU A 10 17.74 -5.86 -48.56
C LEU A 10 16.98 -5.10 -49.65
N ASP A 11 15.66 -5.20 -49.62
CA ASP A 11 14.76 -4.36 -50.44
C ASP A 11 15.22 -2.88 -50.34
N PRO A 12 15.53 -2.22 -51.48
CA PRO A 12 16.00 -0.83 -51.51
C PRO A 12 15.12 0.12 -50.69
N ARG A 13 13.81 -0.14 -50.63
CA ARG A 13 12.87 0.64 -49.81
C ARG A 13 13.11 0.49 -48.31
N ARG A 14 13.42 -0.71 -47.83
CA ARG A 14 13.76 -0.96 -46.41
C ARG A 14 15.12 -0.38 -46.06
N GLN A 15 16.10 -0.50 -46.96
CA GLN A 15 17.41 0.11 -46.76
C GLN A 15 17.32 1.64 -46.67
N ALA A 16 16.51 2.26 -47.52
CA ALA A 16 16.25 3.69 -47.47
C ALA A 16 15.64 4.14 -46.12
N MET A 17 14.70 3.36 -45.57
CA MET A 17 14.11 3.63 -44.25
C MET A 17 15.14 3.58 -43.12
N LEU A 18 16.03 2.58 -43.13
CA LEU A 18 17.09 2.46 -42.11
C LEU A 18 18.09 3.62 -42.19
N LEU A 19 18.48 4.03 -43.39
CA LEU A 19 19.33 5.21 -43.58
C LEU A 19 18.62 6.50 -43.14
N TYR A 20 17.31 6.59 -43.34
CA TYR A 20 16.53 7.72 -42.84
C TYR A 20 16.52 7.77 -41.29
N PHE A 21 16.36 6.64 -40.61
CA PHE A 21 16.45 6.57 -39.15
C PHE A 21 17.85 6.91 -38.60
N GLN A 22 18.90 6.71 -39.40
CA GLN A 22 20.27 7.16 -39.08
C GLN A 22 20.47 8.67 -39.26
N GLY A 23 19.47 9.40 -39.77
CA GLY A 23 19.51 10.86 -39.93
C GLY A 23 19.97 11.34 -41.31
N TYR A 24 20.15 10.45 -42.29
CA TYR A 24 20.51 10.87 -43.64
C TYR A 24 19.35 11.62 -44.33
N ARG A 25 19.69 12.68 -45.07
CA ARG A 25 18.72 13.42 -45.90
C ARG A 25 18.28 12.56 -47.08
N VAL A 26 17.01 12.67 -47.48
CA VAL A 26 16.41 11.89 -48.59
C VAL A 26 17.22 11.97 -49.89
N ALA A 27 17.74 13.15 -50.24
CA ALA A 27 18.59 13.33 -51.41
C ALA A 27 19.87 12.46 -51.35
N ARG A 28 20.51 12.41 -50.18
CA ARG A 28 21.72 11.60 -49.97
C ARG A 28 21.41 10.10 -49.98
N ILE A 29 20.27 9.71 -49.42
CA ILE A 29 19.81 8.31 -49.45
C ILE A 29 19.60 7.85 -50.90
N ALA A 30 18.95 8.69 -51.72
CA ALA A 30 18.73 8.40 -53.13
C ALA A 30 20.05 8.19 -53.89
N GLU A 31 21.05 9.05 -53.68
CA GLU A 31 22.40 8.89 -54.23
C GLU A 31 23.06 7.57 -53.77
N MET A 32 22.98 7.24 -52.48
CA MET A 32 23.61 6.04 -51.92
C MET A 32 23.00 4.74 -52.45
N LEU A 33 21.72 4.76 -52.82
CA LEU A 33 20.99 3.59 -53.34
C LEU A 33 20.91 3.55 -54.87
N GLY A 34 21.39 4.58 -55.57
CA GLY A 34 21.22 4.71 -57.01
C GLY A 34 19.76 4.92 -57.45
N GLU A 35 18.92 5.44 -56.55
CA GLU A 35 17.48 5.61 -56.76
C GLU A 35 17.11 7.06 -57.09
N LYS A 36 15.94 7.28 -57.71
CA LYS A 36 15.45 8.64 -57.93
C LYS A 36 14.97 9.26 -56.62
N VAL A 37 15.32 10.51 -56.36
CA VAL A 37 14.90 11.27 -55.16
C VAL A 37 13.38 11.24 -54.96
N ALA A 38 12.60 11.37 -56.04
CA ALA A 38 11.14 11.29 -56.01
C ALA A 38 10.61 9.93 -55.53
N THR A 39 11.29 8.83 -55.88
CA THR A 39 10.96 7.47 -55.44
C THR A 39 11.11 7.34 -53.93
N VAL A 40 12.23 7.80 -53.38
CA VAL A 40 12.50 7.75 -51.92
C VAL A 40 11.52 8.65 -51.16
N HIS A 41 11.17 9.82 -51.68
CA HIS A 41 10.11 10.66 -51.10
C HIS A 41 8.73 9.96 -51.09
N SER A 42 8.40 9.23 -52.15
CA SER A 42 7.16 8.45 -52.23
C SER A 42 7.11 7.35 -51.16
N TRP A 43 8.22 6.62 -50.95
CA TRP A 43 8.33 5.62 -49.88
C TRP A 43 8.18 6.26 -48.50
N LYS A 44 8.93 7.34 -48.24
CA LYS A 44 8.83 8.11 -46.98
C LYS A 44 7.40 8.52 -46.66
N LYS A 45 6.66 9.00 -47.67
CA LYS A 45 5.26 9.44 -47.51
C LYS A 45 4.32 8.26 -47.27
N ARG A 46 4.47 7.17 -48.04
CA ARG A 46 3.58 6.00 -47.97
C ARG A 46 3.70 5.26 -46.64
N ASP A 47 4.94 5.09 -46.17
CA ASP A 47 5.24 4.38 -44.92
C ASP A 47 5.33 5.31 -43.72
N LYS A 48 5.06 6.60 -43.92
CA LYS A 48 5.01 7.63 -42.88
C LYS A 48 6.24 7.59 -41.98
N TRP A 49 7.45 7.59 -42.56
CA TRP A 49 8.67 7.46 -41.75
C TRP A 49 8.83 8.56 -40.69
N GLY A 50 8.16 9.70 -40.85
CA GLY A 50 8.16 10.79 -39.87
C GLY A 50 7.32 10.53 -38.62
N ASP A 51 6.42 9.54 -38.65
CA ASP A 51 5.53 9.23 -37.53
C ASP A 51 6.19 8.30 -36.51
N TYR A 52 7.32 7.67 -36.86
CA TYR A 52 8.07 6.80 -35.96
C TYR A 52 8.85 7.62 -34.93
N GLY A 53 8.49 7.49 -33.66
CA GLY A 53 9.27 8.04 -32.56
C GLY A 53 10.60 7.32 -32.38
N PRO A 54 11.57 7.89 -31.65
CA PRO A 54 12.86 7.24 -31.40
C PRO A 54 12.74 5.83 -30.80
N LEU A 55 11.76 5.61 -29.92
CA LEU A 55 11.51 4.28 -29.34
C LEU A 55 11.02 3.28 -30.38
N ASP A 56 10.11 3.68 -31.27
CA ASP A 56 9.57 2.82 -32.32
C ASP A 56 10.66 2.43 -33.33
N GLN A 57 11.52 3.38 -33.70
CA GLN A 57 12.68 3.12 -34.56
C GLN A 57 13.64 2.12 -33.91
N MET A 58 13.90 2.26 -32.60
CA MET A 58 14.75 1.35 -31.86
C MET A 58 14.12 -0.05 -31.72
N GLN A 59 12.82 -0.13 -31.47
CA GLN A 59 12.09 -1.41 -31.43
C GLN A 59 12.14 -2.13 -32.78
N LEU A 60 11.89 -1.42 -33.87
CA LEU A 60 11.87 -1.98 -35.22
C LEU A 60 13.24 -2.50 -35.65
N THR A 61 14.31 -1.74 -35.38
CA THR A 61 15.69 -2.16 -35.69
C THR A 61 16.15 -3.33 -34.80
N THR A 62 15.80 -3.30 -33.51
CA THR A 62 16.08 -4.40 -32.56
C THR A 62 15.39 -5.69 -33.00
N ALA A 63 14.11 -5.63 -33.35
CA ALA A 63 13.33 -6.78 -33.81
C ALA A 63 13.87 -7.35 -35.12
N ALA A 64 14.23 -6.49 -36.08
CA ALA A 64 14.83 -6.93 -37.34
C ALA A 64 16.15 -7.67 -37.11
N ARG A 65 17.03 -7.15 -36.27
CA ARG A 65 18.31 -7.80 -35.93
C ARG A 65 18.11 -9.11 -35.18
N TYR A 66 17.16 -9.16 -34.26
CA TYR A 66 16.79 -10.37 -33.55
C TYR A 66 16.37 -11.48 -34.51
N CYS A 67 15.46 -11.18 -35.45
CA CYS A 67 15.02 -12.14 -36.47
C CYS A 67 16.19 -12.66 -37.32
N GLN A 68 17.11 -11.78 -37.74
CA GLN A 68 18.30 -12.18 -38.50
C GLN A 68 19.17 -13.20 -37.75
N LEU A 69 19.43 -12.95 -36.46
CA LEU A 69 20.26 -13.84 -35.64
C LEU A 69 19.58 -15.18 -35.36
N ILE A 70 18.26 -15.16 -35.13
CA ILE A 70 17.48 -16.38 -34.93
C ILE A 70 17.49 -17.27 -36.17
N MET A 71 17.38 -16.67 -37.36
CA MET A 71 17.34 -17.40 -38.64
C MET A 71 18.72 -17.83 -39.15
N LYS A 72 19.82 -17.44 -38.49
CA LYS A 72 21.17 -17.87 -38.85
C LYS A 72 21.31 -19.39 -38.67
N GLU A 73 21.70 -20.11 -39.73
CA GLU A 73 21.83 -21.59 -39.73
C GLU A 73 22.86 -22.08 -38.69
N HIS A 74 24.07 -21.53 -38.73
CA HIS A 74 25.14 -21.85 -37.79
C HIS A 74 25.36 -20.70 -36.81
N LYS A 75 24.95 -20.89 -35.55
CA LYS A 75 25.10 -19.91 -34.48
C LYS A 75 26.39 -20.15 -33.70
N GLU A 76 27.07 -19.06 -33.37
CA GLU A 76 28.24 -19.01 -32.51
C GLU A 76 27.87 -18.44 -31.13
N GLY A 77 28.74 -18.60 -30.13
CA GLY A 77 28.52 -18.08 -28.77
C GLY A 77 28.23 -16.57 -28.73
N LYS A 78 28.84 -15.78 -29.64
CA LYS A 78 28.58 -14.34 -29.78
C LYS A 78 27.14 -14.05 -30.23
N ASP A 79 26.57 -14.90 -31.10
CA ASP A 79 25.22 -14.71 -31.62
C ASP A 79 24.20 -14.97 -30.51
N PHE A 80 24.40 -16.01 -29.70
CA PHE A 80 23.54 -16.29 -28.54
C PHE A 80 23.56 -15.15 -27.52
N LYS A 81 24.73 -14.55 -27.27
CA LYS A 81 24.85 -13.38 -26.40
C LYS A 81 24.14 -12.15 -26.97
N GLU A 82 24.24 -11.91 -28.27
CA GLU A 82 23.54 -10.82 -28.94
C GLU A 82 22.01 -11.03 -28.90
N ILE A 83 21.52 -12.25 -29.15
CA ILE A 83 20.11 -12.62 -29.03
C ILE A 83 19.57 -12.35 -27.62
N ASP A 84 20.28 -12.78 -26.57
CA ASP A 84 19.90 -12.53 -25.17
C ASP A 84 19.86 -11.03 -24.87
N LEU A 85 20.86 -10.26 -25.29
CA LEU A 85 20.88 -8.81 -25.11
C LEU A 85 19.71 -8.13 -25.82
N LEU A 86 19.43 -8.48 -27.08
CA LEU A 86 18.32 -7.92 -27.85
C LEU A 86 16.96 -8.28 -27.23
N ALA A 87 16.79 -9.51 -26.73
CA ALA A 87 15.57 -9.94 -26.04
C ALA A 87 15.33 -9.12 -24.76
N ARG A 88 16.38 -8.90 -23.95
CA ARG A 88 16.29 -8.06 -22.74
C ARG A 88 15.99 -6.59 -23.06
N GLN A 89 16.53 -6.05 -24.15
CA GLN A 89 16.20 -4.69 -24.60
C GLN A 89 14.75 -4.59 -25.06
N SER A 90 14.24 -5.59 -25.79
CA SER A 90 12.84 -5.65 -26.19
C SER A 90 11.89 -5.62 -24.99
N GLU A 91 12.18 -6.38 -23.93
CA GLU A 91 11.40 -6.34 -22.68
C GLU A 91 11.40 -4.94 -22.06
N ARG A 92 12.56 -4.26 -22.00
CA ARG A 92 12.64 -2.87 -21.51
C ARG A 92 11.82 -1.91 -22.37
N HIS A 93 11.87 -2.04 -23.69
CA HIS A 93 11.09 -1.19 -24.58
C HIS A 93 9.58 -1.40 -24.40
N ALA A 94 9.14 -2.65 -24.19
CA ALA A 94 7.74 -2.96 -23.90
C ALA A 94 7.28 -2.33 -22.57
N ARG A 95 8.14 -2.35 -21.55
CA ARG A 95 7.87 -1.68 -20.25
C ARG A 95 7.76 -0.16 -20.39
N ILE A 96 8.67 0.46 -21.14
CA ILE A 96 8.62 1.91 -21.43
C ILE A 96 7.33 2.25 -22.20
N GLY A 97 6.94 1.42 -23.18
CA GLY A 97 5.68 1.58 -23.91
C GLY A 97 4.46 1.51 -22.99
N LYS A 98 4.43 0.55 -22.06
CA LYS A 98 3.35 0.41 -21.08
C LYS A 98 3.27 1.63 -20.14
N PHE A 99 4.41 2.13 -19.67
CA PHE A 99 4.49 3.35 -18.86
C PHE A 99 3.92 4.56 -19.60
N ASN A 100 4.34 4.78 -20.86
CA ASN A 100 3.86 5.90 -21.67
C ASN A 100 2.35 5.83 -21.98
N ASN A 101 1.75 4.63 -21.99
CA ASN A 101 0.31 4.41 -22.21
C ASN A 101 -0.53 4.40 -20.90
N GLY A 102 -0.09 5.11 -19.87
CA GLY A 102 -0.84 5.24 -18.60
C GLY A 102 -0.49 4.19 -17.54
N GLY A 103 0.62 3.47 -17.72
CA GLY A 103 1.22 2.65 -16.68
C GLY A 103 1.81 3.49 -15.54
N ASN A 104 2.29 2.82 -14.50
CA ASN A 104 2.89 3.48 -13.33
C ASN A 104 4.37 3.13 -13.19
N GLU A 105 5.08 3.81 -12.28
CA GLU A 105 6.52 3.63 -12.07
C GLU A 105 6.91 2.18 -11.71
N ALA A 106 5.97 1.38 -11.19
CA ALA A 106 6.19 -0.03 -10.91
C ALA A 106 6.32 -0.88 -12.18
N ASP A 107 5.85 -0.41 -13.34
CA ASP A 107 6.04 -1.06 -14.65
C ASP A 107 7.48 -0.90 -15.17
N LEU A 108 8.17 0.19 -14.78
CA LEU A 108 9.58 0.43 -15.15
C LEU A 108 10.55 -0.36 -14.28
N THR A 109 10.22 -0.56 -13.00
CA THR A 109 11.13 -1.14 -12.01
C THR A 109 10.54 -2.34 -11.27
N PRO A 110 10.94 -3.58 -11.62
CA PRO A 110 10.44 -4.80 -10.96
C PRO A 110 10.68 -4.84 -9.44
N ASN A 111 11.74 -4.18 -8.96
CA ASN A 111 12.06 -4.10 -7.54
C ASN A 111 11.04 -3.28 -6.74
N VAL A 112 10.38 -2.29 -7.37
CA VAL A 112 9.33 -1.48 -6.73
C VAL A 112 8.05 -2.31 -6.55
N ALA A 113 7.71 -3.15 -7.55
CA ALA A 113 6.61 -4.10 -7.43
C ALA A 113 6.87 -5.12 -6.30
N ASN A 114 8.11 -5.62 -6.15
CA ASN A 114 8.48 -6.55 -5.10
C ASN A 114 8.45 -5.92 -3.69
N ARG A 115 8.78 -4.63 -3.55
CA ARG A 115 8.72 -3.91 -2.26
C ARG A 115 7.29 -3.74 -1.72
N ASN A 116 6.31 -3.69 -2.61
CA ASN A 116 4.89 -3.52 -2.26
C ASN A 116 4.13 -4.84 -2.08
N LYS A 117 4.80 -5.99 -2.16
CA LYS A 117 4.17 -7.32 -2.12
C LYS A 117 3.93 -7.88 -0.71
N GLY A 118 4.41 -7.20 0.34
CA GLY A 118 4.26 -7.63 1.73
C GLY A 118 2.98 -7.09 2.40
N PRO A 119 2.40 -7.81 3.39
CA PRO A 119 1.31 -7.28 4.20
C PRO A 119 1.81 -6.02 4.94
N ARG A 120 1.26 -4.86 4.57
CA ARG A 120 1.48 -3.62 5.32
C ARG A 120 1.00 -3.84 6.75
N ARG A 121 1.92 -3.81 7.73
CA ARG A 121 1.57 -3.80 9.15
C ARG A 121 0.66 -2.60 9.37
N GLN A 122 -0.62 -2.83 9.66
CA GLN A 122 -1.56 -1.73 9.88
C GLN A 122 -1.07 -0.93 11.10
N PRO A 123 -1.19 0.41 11.07
CA PRO A 123 -0.86 1.22 12.24
C PRO A 123 -1.65 0.71 13.44
N GLU A 124 -0.99 0.60 14.59
CA GLU A 124 -1.62 0.19 15.83
C GLU A 124 -2.74 1.19 16.17
N LYS A 125 -3.93 0.66 16.42
CA LYS A 125 -5.13 1.46 16.74
C LYS A 125 -5.21 1.64 18.25
N ASN A 126 -5.87 2.72 18.70
CA ASN A 126 -6.14 2.97 20.12
C ASN A 126 -4.86 3.08 20.98
N VAL A 127 -3.79 3.64 20.42
CA VAL A 127 -2.51 3.82 21.11
C VAL A 127 -2.56 5.05 22.00
N PHE A 128 -2.05 4.90 23.22
CA PHE A 128 -1.81 5.98 24.17
C PHE A 128 -0.31 6.02 24.46
N THR A 129 0.28 7.21 24.47
CA THR A 129 1.63 7.41 25.00
C THR A 129 1.60 7.48 26.53
N ASP A 130 2.73 7.24 27.18
CA ASP A 130 2.82 7.33 28.64
C ASP A 130 2.45 8.73 29.14
N GLU A 131 2.88 9.79 28.43
CA GLU A 131 2.49 11.18 28.70
C GLU A 131 0.96 11.41 28.62
N GLN A 132 0.29 10.76 27.66
CA GLN A 132 -1.17 10.85 27.53
C GLN A 132 -1.88 10.11 28.67
N ILE A 133 -1.33 8.98 29.13
CA ILE A 133 -1.87 8.22 30.27
C ILE A 133 -1.74 9.05 31.55
N GLU A 134 -0.56 9.61 31.83
CA GLU A 134 -0.33 10.47 32.99
C GLU A 134 -1.27 11.70 32.99
N LYS A 135 -1.46 12.33 31.82
CA LYS A 135 -2.39 13.44 31.67
C LYS A 135 -3.85 13.03 31.92
N LEU A 136 -4.27 11.84 31.48
CA LEU A 136 -5.61 11.32 31.79
C LEU A 136 -5.81 11.10 33.29
N GLU A 137 -4.79 10.58 33.99
CA GLU A 137 -4.84 10.43 35.45
C GLU A 137 -4.99 11.78 36.16
N GLU A 138 -4.23 12.79 35.75
CA GLU A 138 -4.31 14.15 36.31
C GLU A 138 -5.72 14.75 36.11
N ILE A 139 -6.24 14.66 34.87
CA ILE A 139 -7.60 15.13 34.54
C ILE A 139 -8.65 14.39 35.38
N PHE A 140 -8.51 13.07 35.54
CA PHE A 140 -9.44 12.28 36.32
C PHE A 140 -9.42 12.66 37.82
N HIS A 141 -8.25 12.84 38.41
CA HIS A 141 -8.11 13.21 39.82
C HIS A 141 -8.53 14.64 40.14
N SER A 142 -8.30 15.57 39.21
CA SER A 142 -8.68 16.98 39.35
C SER A 142 -10.20 17.18 39.18
N SER A 143 -10.85 16.44 38.28
CA SER A 143 -12.30 16.54 38.03
C SER A 143 -13.18 15.80 39.05
N MET A 144 -12.58 15.06 39.99
CA MET A 144 -13.30 14.17 40.90
C MET A 144 -13.97 14.92 42.07
N PHE A 145 -15.27 14.69 42.28
CA PHE A 145 -15.97 15.16 43.48
C PHE A 145 -15.56 14.37 44.73
N ASN A 146 -15.72 14.95 45.92
CA ASN A 146 -15.33 14.30 47.18
C ASN A 146 -15.97 12.91 47.38
N TYR A 147 -17.25 12.73 47.04
CA TYR A 147 -17.90 11.42 47.14
C TYR A 147 -17.34 10.39 46.14
N GLN A 148 -16.87 10.83 44.97
CA GLN A 148 -16.22 9.98 43.98
C GLN A 148 -14.82 9.56 44.44
N ARG A 149 -14.11 10.42 45.20
CA ARG A 149 -12.83 10.04 45.83
C ARG A 149 -13.00 8.87 46.79
N HIS A 150 -14.11 8.81 47.53
CA HIS A 150 -14.41 7.63 48.35
C HIS A 150 -14.62 6.36 47.51
N TRP A 151 -15.23 6.45 46.33
CA TRP A 151 -15.34 5.30 45.43
C TRP A 151 -13.97 4.85 44.92
N TRP A 152 -13.08 5.81 44.61
CA TRP A 152 -11.73 5.52 44.12
C TRP A 152 -10.91 4.77 45.16
N GLU A 153 -10.85 5.29 46.39
CA GLU A 153 -10.12 4.64 47.48
C GLU A 153 -10.71 3.26 47.83
N ALA A 154 -12.03 3.12 47.76
CA ALA A 154 -12.67 1.82 47.92
C ALA A 154 -12.32 0.84 46.79
N GLY A 155 -12.09 1.32 45.56
CA GLY A 155 -11.71 0.52 44.39
C GLY A 155 -10.31 -0.09 44.50
N LYS A 156 -9.39 0.59 45.19
CA LYS A 156 -8.04 0.09 45.43
C LYS A 156 -8.00 -1.09 46.41
N THR A 157 -8.89 -1.08 47.39
CA THR A 157 -8.87 -2.02 48.53
C THR A 157 -9.88 -3.14 48.41
N ASN A 158 -11.01 -2.92 47.71
CA ASN A 158 -12.11 -3.87 47.65
C ASN A 158 -12.28 -4.44 46.23
N ARG A 159 -12.19 -5.77 46.10
CA ARG A 159 -12.43 -6.48 44.84
C ARG A 159 -13.86 -6.32 44.31
N ILE A 160 -14.84 -6.20 45.20
CA ILE A 160 -16.27 -6.08 44.86
C ILE A 160 -16.82 -4.84 45.56
N ARG A 161 -17.48 -3.96 44.81
CA ARG A 161 -18.12 -2.75 45.33
C ARG A 161 -19.61 -2.76 44.99
N ASN A 162 -20.46 -2.80 46.02
CA ASN A 162 -21.90 -2.64 45.87
C ASN A 162 -22.29 -1.23 46.32
N LEU A 163 -22.84 -0.43 45.40
CA LEU A 163 -23.05 1.00 45.62
C LEU A 163 -24.54 1.33 45.61
N LEU A 164 -25.04 1.78 46.76
CA LEU A 164 -26.29 2.52 46.81
C LEU A 164 -25.99 3.97 46.47
N LYS A 165 -26.65 4.50 45.45
CA LYS A 165 -26.39 5.86 44.95
C LYS A 165 -27.67 6.63 44.65
N SER A 166 -27.57 7.95 44.76
CA SER A 166 -28.59 8.88 44.28
C SER A 166 -28.63 8.92 42.73
N ARG A 167 -29.68 9.52 42.19
CA ARG A 167 -29.79 9.81 40.75
C ARG A 167 -29.01 11.08 40.39
N GLN A 168 -28.60 11.18 39.12
CA GLN A 168 -27.97 12.39 38.56
C GLN A 168 -26.68 12.87 39.28
N ILE A 169 -25.89 11.95 39.83
CA ILE A 169 -24.60 12.25 40.50
C ILE A 169 -23.37 11.91 39.65
N GLY A 170 -23.48 11.87 38.33
CA GLY A 170 -22.34 11.61 37.45
C GLY A 170 -21.68 10.23 37.62
N ALA A 171 -22.40 9.21 38.09
CA ALA A 171 -21.83 7.86 38.30
C ALA A 171 -21.29 7.24 36.99
N THR A 172 -22.04 7.35 35.89
CA THR A 172 -21.62 6.83 34.58
C THR A 172 -20.33 7.48 34.09
N PHE A 173 -20.24 8.81 34.23
CA PHE A 173 -19.05 9.59 33.90
C PHE A 173 -17.83 9.10 34.69
N TYR A 174 -17.99 8.94 36.00
CA TYR A 174 -16.92 8.48 36.87
C TYR A 174 -16.44 7.07 36.52
N PHE A 175 -17.34 6.09 36.46
CA PHE A 175 -16.97 4.68 36.23
C PHE A 175 -16.45 4.42 34.82
N ALA A 176 -16.89 5.19 33.82
CA ALA A 176 -16.32 5.15 32.48
C ALA A 176 -14.83 5.53 32.48
N ARG A 177 -14.48 6.62 33.18
CA ARG A 177 -13.09 7.11 33.28
C ARG A 177 -12.22 6.19 34.13
N GLU A 178 -12.73 5.75 35.28
CA GLU A 178 -12.05 4.79 36.16
C GLU A 178 -11.67 3.52 35.39
N ALA A 179 -12.61 2.97 34.62
CA ALA A 179 -12.38 1.77 33.83
C ALA A 179 -11.37 1.97 32.69
N LEU A 180 -11.36 3.12 32.01
CA LEU A 180 -10.35 3.40 30.97
C LEU A 180 -8.95 3.47 31.58
N ILE A 181 -8.78 4.16 32.70
CA ILE A 181 -7.48 4.25 33.41
C ILE A 181 -7.05 2.86 33.88
N ASP A 182 -7.94 2.09 34.49
CA ASP A 182 -7.62 0.73 34.94
C ASP A 182 -7.21 -0.17 33.76
N ALA A 183 -7.90 -0.07 32.62
CA ALA A 183 -7.55 -0.82 31.42
C ALA A 183 -6.17 -0.43 30.88
N LEU A 184 -5.84 0.86 30.85
CA LEU A 184 -4.55 1.38 30.36
C LEU A 184 -3.39 0.93 31.26
N LEU A 185 -3.56 1.01 32.58
CA LEU A 185 -2.50 0.71 33.54
C LEU A 185 -2.30 -0.79 33.79
N THR A 186 -3.38 -1.57 33.82
CA THR A 186 -3.32 -2.97 34.27
C THR A 186 -3.42 -3.99 33.14
N GLY A 187 -3.84 -3.57 31.94
CA GLY A 187 -4.10 -4.50 30.84
C GLY A 187 -5.36 -5.37 31.04
N ARG A 188 -6.16 -5.10 32.09
CA ARG A 188 -7.34 -5.91 32.41
C ARG A 188 -8.53 -5.53 31.54
N ASN A 189 -9.29 -6.56 31.14
CA ASN A 189 -10.54 -6.40 30.40
C ASN A 189 -11.59 -5.71 31.25
N GLN A 190 -12.32 -4.77 30.64
CA GLN A 190 -13.41 -4.04 31.28
C GLN A 190 -14.72 -4.45 30.64
N ILE A 191 -15.68 -4.87 31.45
CA ILE A 191 -16.98 -5.37 30.98
C ILE A 191 -18.09 -4.49 31.54
N PHE A 192 -18.76 -3.76 30.66
CA PHE A 192 -19.93 -2.95 30.98
C PHE A 192 -21.19 -3.75 30.68
N LEU A 193 -21.75 -4.38 31.71
CA LEU A 193 -23.03 -5.09 31.62
C LEU A 193 -24.16 -4.18 32.12
N SER A 194 -25.08 -3.80 31.22
CA SER A 194 -26.22 -2.94 31.53
C SER A 194 -27.54 -3.61 31.17
N ALA A 195 -28.67 -3.07 31.66
CA ALA A 195 -29.99 -3.64 31.37
C ALA A 195 -30.34 -3.61 29.86
N SER A 196 -29.73 -2.70 29.09
CA SER A 196 -29.77 -2.73 27.63
C SER A 196 -28.41 -2.40 27.00
N LYS A 197 -28.20 -2.83 25.75
CA LYS A 197 -26.98 -2.50 25.00
C LYS A 197 -26.85 -0.98 24.84
N ALA A 198 -27.95 -0.27 24.60
CA ALA A 198 -27.97 1.19 24.49
C ALA A 198 -27.46 1.87 25.77
N GLN A 199 -27.77 1.34 26.96
CA GLN A 199 -27.23 1.85 28.23
C GLN A 199 -25.72 1.63 28.34
N ALA A 200 -25.21 0.46 27.92
CA ALA A 200 -23.77 0.19 27.90
C ALA A 200 -23.03 1.13 26.93
N HIS A 201 -23.65 1.50 25.80
CA HIS A 201 -23.09 2.48 24.88
C HIS A 201 -22.96 3.90 25.46
N VAL A 202 -23.71 4.24 26.51
CA VAL A 202 -23.50 5.51 27.22
C VAL A 202 -22.12 5.53 27.87
N PHE A 203 -21.68 4.42 28.49
CA PHE A 203 -20.31 4.29 29.00
C PHE A 203 -19.28 4.40 27.88
N LYS A 204 -19.54 3.71 26.75
CA LYS A 204 -18.68 3.78 25.56
C LYS A 204 -18.44 5.21 25.10
N GLN A 205 -19.49 6.02 25.05
CA GLN A 205 -19.39 7.43 24.63
C GLN A 205 -18.54 8.24 25.61
N TYR A 206 -18.76 8.10 26.92
CA TYR A 206 -17.92 8.77 27.93
C TYR A 206 -16.45 8.36 27.85
N ILE A 207 -16.15 7.10 27.50
CA ILE A 207 -14.78 6.61 27.32
C ILE A 207 -14.12 7.25 26.09
N ILE A 208 -14.84 7.29 24.96
CA ILE A 208 -14.36 7.96 23.74
C ILE A 208 -14.09 9.43 24.01
N ASP A 209 -15.03 10.12 24.68
CA ASP A 209 -14.89 11.55 24.94
C ASP A 209 -13.77 11.84 25.92
N PHE A 210 -13.52 10.96 26.90
CA PHE A 210 -12.37 11.08 27.80
C PHE A 210 -11.04 10.87 27.07
N ALA A 211 -10.94 9.88 26.18
CA ALA A 211 -9.73 9.66 25.38
C ALA A 211 -9.43 10.85 24.43
N LYS A 212 -10.46 11.53 23.93
CA LYS A 212 -10.30 12.73 23.10
C LYS A 212 -9.68 13.91 23.85
N GLU A 213 -9.78 13.97 25.19
CA GLU A 213 -9.15 15.03 25.98
C GLU A 213 -7.61 15.00 25.90
N VAL A 214 -7.05 13.86 25.48
CA VAL A 214 -5.62 13.68 25.18
C VAL A 214 -5.35 13.38 23.70
N GLU A 215 -6.29 13.76 22.83
CA GLU A 215 -6.20 13.64 21.37
C GLU A 215 -6.14 12.20 20.84
N VAL A 216 -6.61 11.22 21.62
CA VAL A 216 -6.68 9.81 21.20
C VAL A 216 -8.08 9.46 20.69
N GLU A 217 -8.16 8.99 19.45
CA GLU A 217 -9.42 8.54 18.85
C GLU A 217 -9.62 7.04 19.09
N LEU A 218 -10.39 6.70 20.14
CA LEU A 218 -10.78 5.32 20.43
C LEU A 218 -11.83 4.79 19.45
N LYS A 219 -11.55 3.65 18.82
CA LYS A 219 -12.44 2.95 17.88
C LYS A 219 -12.63 1.48 18.24
N GLY A 220 -13.79 0.95 17.88
CA GLY A 220 -14.12 -0.48 18.02
C GLY A 220 -15.40 -0.74 18.82
N ASP A 221 -15.88 -1.98 18.69
CA ASP A 221 -16.94 -2.57 19.53
C ASP A 221 -16.83 -4.11 19.49
N PRO A 222 -16.02 -4.73 20.36
CA PRO A 222 -15.33 -4.16 21.52
C PRO A 222 -14.12 -3.28 21.16
N MET A 223 -13.68 -2.42 22.08
CA MET A 223 -12.45 -1.62 21.91
C MET A 223 -11.26 -2.39 22.44
N VAL A 224 -10.22 -2.56 21.63
CA VAL A 224 -8.99 -3.27 22.01
C VAL A 224 -7.85 -2.27 22.15
N LEU A 225 -7.15 -2.31 23.28
CA LEU A 225 -5.97 -1.50 23.56
C LEU A 225 -4.69 -2.29 23.22
N PRO A 226 -3.57 -1.62 22.88
CA PRO A 226 -2.31 -2.28 22.54
C PRO A 226 -1.73 -3.15 23.66
N ASN A 227 -2.03 -2.85 24.92
CA ASN A 227 -1.62 -3.61 26.09
C ASN A 227 -2.42 -4.92 26.30
N GLY A 228 -3.35 -5.25 25.40
CA GLY A 228 -4.19 -6.45 25.45
C GLY A 228 -5.53 -6.28 26.16
N ALA A 229 -5.76 -5.15 26.84
CA ALA A 229 -7.04 -4.87 27.47
C ALA A 229 -8.14 -4.69 26.43
N THR A 230 -9.30 -5.30 26.68
CA THR A 230 -10.49 -5.17 25.84
C THR A 230 -11.68 -4.64 26.63
N LEU A 231 -12.36 -3.63 26.08
CA LEU A 231 -13.54 -3.01 26.65
C LEU A 231 -14.80 -3.53 25.94
N TYR A 232 -15.65 -4.22 26.68
CA TYR A 232 -16.88 -4.86 26.21
C TYR A 232 -18.12 -4.09 26.68
N PHE A 233 -19.08 -3.87 25.78
CA PHE A 233 -20.34 -3.16 26.08
C PHE A 233 -21.54 -4.07 25.79
N LEU A 234 -22.14 -4.62 26.85
CA LEU A 234 -23.12 -5.70 26.76
C LEU A 234 -24.46 -5.30 27.40
N GLY A 235 -25.56 -5.78 26.80
CA GLY A 235 -26.90 -5.69 27.37
C GLY A 235 -27.34 -7.05 27.93
N THR A 236 -28.18 -7.06 28.98
CA THR A 236 -28.70 -8.30 29.60
C THR A 236 -29.68 -9.10 28.73
N ASN A 237 -30.09 -8.60 27.55
CA ASN A 237 -30.96 -9.31 26.59
C ASN A 237 -30.22 -10.28 25.66
N ALA A 238 -28.99 -10.70 25.97
CA ALA A 238 -28.30 -11.70 25.16
C ALA A 238 -29.02 -13.06 25.29
N PRO A 239 -29.56 -13.64 24.21
CA PRO A 239 -30.27 -14.92 24.31
C PRO A 239 -29.39 -16.05 24.83
N HIS A 240 -28.07 -16.01 24.66
CA HIS A 240 -27.10 -16.92 25.27
C HIS A 240 -25.89 -16.08 25.72
N GLY A 241 -25.33 -16.40 26.89
CA GLY A 241 -24.13 -15.73 27.40
C GLY A 241 -22.97 -15.84 26.41
N PRO A 242 -22.13 -14.81 26.26
CA PRO A 242 -20.96 -14.93 25.41
C PRO A 242 -20.05 -16.04 25.98
N GLU A 243 -19.74 -17.04 25.18
CA GLU A 243 -18.65 -17.96 25.48
C GLU A 243 -17.36 -17.13 25.52
N LEU A 244 -16.87 -16.85 26.72
CA LEU A 244 -15.57 -16.24 26.92
C LEU A 244 -14.52 -17.20 26.35
N PRO A 245 -13.58 -16.76 25.49
CA PRO A 245 -12.49 -17.61 25.05
C PRO A 245 -11.71 -18.07 26.28
N ARG A 246 -11.74 -19.38 26.55
CA ARG A 246 -10.94 -19.98 27.62
C ARG A 246 -9.47 -19.78 27.25
N GLN A 247 -8.71 -19.15 28.15
CA GLN A 247 -7.26 -19.14 27.98
C GLN A 247 -6.75 -20.58 28.04
N PRO A 248 -5.78 -20.96 27.19
CA PRO A 248 -5.16 -22.28 27.28
C PRO A 248 -4.45 -22.37 28.63
N VAL A 249 -4.88 -23.33 29.44
CA VAL A 249 -4.12 -23.77 30.62
C VAL A 249 -2.88 -24.48 30.09
N SER A 250 -1.72 -23.87 30.28
CA SER A 250 -0.42 -24.50 30.13
C SER A 250 -0.31 -25.60 31.19
N GLY A 251 -0.35 -26.86 30.75
CA GLY A 251 0.11 -28.03 31.50
C GLY A 251 1.50 -28.44 31.04
#